data_AF-A0A961VNG0-F1
#
_entry.id   AF-A0A961VNG0-F1
#
_cell.length_a   1.000
_cell.length_b   1.000
_cell.length_c   1.000
_cell.angle_alpha   90.00
_cell.angle_beta   90.00
_cell.angle_gamma   90.00
#
_symmetry.space_group_name_H-M   'P 1'
#
loop_
_entity.id
_entity.type
_entity.pdbx_description
1 polymer ?
#
loop_
_entity_poly.entity_id
_entity_poly.type
_entity_poly.pdbx_seq_one_letter_code
_entity_poly.pdbx_strand_id
1 'polypeptide(L)'
;MMLLGDLLQRLDDTAVVGTTLDALDDPELVKRVTEAAATAGVDIGEFVSAAARRYLNQAPAEEWTTVMGAMGRADDPGSIIVKRSLTFLLAGGS
;
A
#
# COMPACT_ATOMS: atom_id res chain seq x y z
N MET A 1 13.95 13.92 -1.20
CA MET A 1 12.62 14.47 -1.52
C MET A 1 12.10 13.70 -2.73
N MET A 2 11.10 12.86 -2.53
CA MET A 2 10.56 11.97 -3.57
C MET A 2 9.35 12.66 -4.23
N LEU A 3 9.25 12.61 -5.56
CA LEU A 3 8.08 13.14 -6.27
C LEU A 3 6.95 12.10 -6.28
N LEU A 4 5.70 12.54 -6.28
CA LEU A 4 4.54 11.63 -6.32
C LEU A 4 4.62 10.66 -7.52
N GLY A 5 5.10 11.13 -8.68
CA GLY A 5 5.29 10.27 -9.86
C GLY A 5 6.36 9.18 -9.69
N ASP A 6 7.39 9.42 -8.88
CA ASP A 6 8.42 8.43 -8.55
C ASP A 6 7.89 7.39 -7.55
N LEU A 7 7.10 7.87 -6.59
CA LEU A 7 6.38 7.02 -5.64
C LEU A 7 5.38 6.10 -6.35
N LEU A 8 4.60 6.64 -7.31
CA LEU A 8 3.66 5.86 -8.11
C LEU A 8 4.36 4.77 -8.93
N GLN A 9 5.49 5.08 -9.56
CA GLN A 9 6.28 4.09 -10.30
C GLN A 9 6.80 2.97 -9.39
N ARG A 10 7.25 3.31 -8.18
CA ARG A 10 7.72 2.31 -7.22
C ARG A 10 6.61 1.45 -6.62
N LEU A 11 5.39 1.96 -6.57
CA LEU A 11 4.22 1.19 -6.15
C LEU A 11 3.69 0.27 -7.26
N ASP A 12 4.12 0.48 -8.51
CA ASP A 12 3.85 -0.43 -9.63
C ASP A 12 4.88 -1.57 -9.70
N ASP A 13 6.06 -1.38 -9.08
CA ASP A 13 7.14 -2.36 -9.03
C ASP A 13 6.94 -3.35 -7.88
N THR A 14 6.44 -4.54 -8.20
CA THR A 14 6.09 -5.61 -7.24
C THR A 14 7.24 -5.98 -6.29
N ALA A 15 8.50 -5.86 -6.71
CA ALA A 15 9.66 -6.15 -5.86
C ALA A 15 9.86 -5.07 -4.79
N VAL A 16 9.64 -3.80 -5.15
CA VAL A 16 9.71 -2.67 -4.21
C VAL A 16 8.56 -2.73 -3.22
N VAL A 17 7.35 -3.09 -3.66
CA VAL A 17 6.19 -3.15 -2.78
C VAL A 17 6.29 -4.33 -1.80
N GLY A 18 6.82 -5.48 -2.23
CA GLY A 18 7.08 -6.62 -1.35
C GLY A 18 8.10 -6.29 -0.24
N THR A 19 9.18 -5.59 -0.60
CA THR A 19 10.18 -5.12 0.39
C THR A 19 9.58 -4.07 1.35
N THR A 20 8.69 -3.21 0.84
CA THR A 20 8.02 -2.19 1.65
C THR A 20 7.03 -2.83 2.64
N LEU A 21 6.35 -3.91 2.25
CA LEU A 21 5.48 -4.70 3.11
C LEU A 21 6.26 -5.36 4.26
N ASP A 22 7.44 -5.94 3.97
CA ASP A 22 8.31 -6.55 4.98
C ASP A 22 8.84 -5.51 5.99
N ALA A 23 9.08 -4.28 5.51
CA ALA A 23 9.48 -3.16 6.35
C ALA A 23 8.33 -2.57 7.20
N LEU A 24 7.09 -3.04 7.06
CA LEU A 24 5.99 -2.61 7.92
C LEU A 24 6.13 -3.24 9.31
N ASP A 25 6.17 -2.39 10.34
CA ASP A 25 6.05 -2.78 11.75
C ASP A 25 4.59 -3.16 12.09
N ASP A 26 4.01 -4.12 11.36
CA ASP A 26 2.62 -4.55 11.51
C ASP A 26 2.45 -6.02 11.06
N PRO A 27 2.91 -7.00 11.87
CA PRO A 27 2.97 -8.40 11.46
C PRO A 27 1.59 -9.03 11.24
N GLU A 28 0.55 -8.55 11.92
CA GLU A 28 -0.82 -9.02 11.69
C GLU A 28 -1.34 -8.60 10.30
N LEU A 29 -1.03 -7.38 9.87
CA LEU A 29 -1.36 -6.91 8.52
C LEU A 29 -0.63 -7.74 7.46
N VAL A 30 0.68 -7.98 7.63
CA VAL A 30 1.48 -8.80 6.71
C VAL A 30 0.87 -10.19 6.56
N LYS A 31 0.46 -10.81 7.68
CA LYS A 31 -0.18 -12.14 7.67
C LYS A 31 -1.48 -12.12 6.87
N ARG A 32 -2.40 -11.17 7.15
CA ARG A 32 -3.68 -11.06 6.43
C ARG A 32 -3.49 -10.85 4.93
N VAL A 33 -2.51 -10.05 4.56
CA VAL A 33 -2.18 -9.80 3.15
C VAL A 33 -1.64 -11.04 2.47
N THR A 34 -0.79 -11.80 3.16
CA THR A 34 -0.29 -13.09 2.67
C THR A 34 -1.44 -14.08 2.45
N GLU A 35 -2.36 -14.19 3.41
CA GLU A 35 -3.54 -15.07 3.31
C GLU A 35 -4.48 -14.64 2.17
N ALA A 36 -4.70 -13.33 2.00
CA ALA A 36 -5.53 -12.79 0.94
C ALA A 36 -4.90 -12.98 -0.45
N ALA A 37 -3.59 -12.77 -0.59
CA ALA A 37 -2.85 -13.02 -1.83
C ALA A 37 -2.91 -14.50 -2.22
N ALA A 38 -2.69 -15.41 -1.25
CA ALA A 38 -2.80 -16.85 -1.46
C ALA A 38 -4.23 -17.27 -1.87
N THR A 39 -5.25 -16.68 -1.26
CA THR A 39 -6.67 -16.91 -1.62
C THR A 39 -6.99 -16.44 -3.03
N ALA A 40 -6.42 -15.31 -3.45
CA ALA A 40 -6.55 -14.77 -4.79
C ALA A 40 -5.67 -15.49 -5.84
N GLY A 41 -4.75 -16.35 -5.41
CA GLY A 41 -3.83 -17.09 -6.28
C GLY A 41 -2.76 -16.22 -6.95
N VAL A 42 -2.44 -15.07 -6.36
CA VAL A 42 -1.48 -14.09 -6.88
C VAL A 42 -0.26 -13.97 -5.96
N ASP A 43 0.85 -13.47 -6.50
CA ASP A 43 2.02 -13.13 -5.70
C ASP A 43 1.72 -11.97 -4.74
N ILE A 44 2.40 -11.95 -3.59
CA ILE A 44 2.18 -10.92 -2.56
C ILE A 44 2.55 -9.52 -3.07
N GLY A 45 3.61 -9.38 -3.87
CA GLY A 45 3.99 -8.11 -4.49
C GLY A 45 2.94 -7.64 -5.49
N GLU A 46 2.36 -8.55 -6.28
CA GLU A 46 1.25 -8.25 -7.19
C GLU A 46 -0.02 -7.83 -6.44
N PHE A 47 -0.37 -8.54 -5.36
CA PHE A 47 -1.52 -8.20 -4.53
C PHE A 47 -1.39 -6.80 -3.91
N VAL A 48 -0.22 -6.47 -3.37
CA VAL A 48 0.02 -5.17 -2.72
C VAL A 48 0.04 -4.05 -3.77
N SER A 49 0.63 -4.28 -4.94
CA SER A 49 0.63 -3.31 -6.05
C SER A 49 -0.81 -3.03 -6.53
N ALA A 50 -1.62 -4.09 -6.67
CA ALA A 50 -3.03 -3.96 -7.02
C ALA A 50 -3.82 -3.20 -5.94
N ALA A 51 -3.55 -3.46 -4.66
CA ALA A 51 -4.15 -2.74 -3.54
C ALA A 51 -3.79 -1.25 -3.59
N ALA A 52 -2.50 -0.93 -3.78
CA ALA A 52 -2.01 0.44 -3.89
C ALA A 52 -2.67 1.18 -5.05
N ARG A 53 -2.72 0.56 -6.24
CA ARG A 53 -3.38 1.14 -7.41
C ARG A 53 -4.87 1.35 -7.18
N ARG A 54 -5.56 0.39 -6.54
CA ARG A 54 -6.99 0.53 -6.22
C ARG A 54 -7.22 1.71 -5.27
N TYR A 55 -6.44 1.81 -4.21
CA TYR A 55 -6.51 2.92 -3.27
C TYR A 55 -6.27 4.27 -3.94
N LEU A 56 -5.23 4.37 -4.78
CA LEU A 56 -4.93 5.58 -5.54
C LEU A 56 -6.06 6.03 -6.47
N ASN A 57 -6.84 5.09 -7.00
CA ASN A 57 -7.98 5.39 -7.87
C ASN A 57 -9.29 5.65 -7.10
N GLN A 58 -9.43 5.15 -5.88
CA GLN A 58 -10.69 5.19 -5.11
C GLN A 58 -10.63 6.08 -3.87
N ALA A 59 -9.45 6.54 -3.46
CA ALA A 59 -9.29 7.37 -2.28
C ALA A 59 -10.05 8.70 -2.46
N PRO A 60 -10.99 9.04 -1.56
CA PRO A 60 -11.69 10.31 -1.62
C PRO A 60 -10.72 11.47 -1.38
N ALA A 61 -11.03 12.65 -1.93
CA ALA A 61 -10.17 13.83 -1.83
C ALA A 61 -9.83 14.23 -0.37
N GLU A 62 -10.75 13.98 0.55
CA GLU A 62 -10.58 14.22 1.99
C GLU A 62 -9.53 13.29 2.61
N GLU A 63 -9.52 12.01 2.22
CA GLU A 63 -8.46 11.07 2.58
C GLU A 63 -7.12 11.50 1.98
N TRP A 64 -7.14 12.01 0.76
CA TRP A 64 -5.93 12.43 0.06
C TRP A 64 -5.17 13.55 0.78
N THR A 65 -5.89 14.47 1.41
CA THR A 65 -5.27 15.52 2.25
C THR A 65 -4.58 14.91 3.48
N THR A 66 -5.22 13.93 4.11
CA THR A 66 -4.67 13.22 5.27
C THR A 66 -3.42 12.42 4.90
N VAL A 67 -3.46 11.70 3.78
CA VAL A 67 -2.34 10.90 3.27
C VAL A 67 -1.16 11.78 2.89
N MET A 68 -1.39 12.89 2.18
CA MET A 68 -0.33 13.86 1.85
C MET A 68 0.31 14.45 3.12
N GLY A 69 -0.49 14.75 4.14
CA GLY A 69 0.02 15.22 5.43
C GLY A 69 0.81 14.16 6.21
N ALA A 70 0.45 12.88 6.11
CA ALA A 70 1.18 11.78 6.73
C ALA A 70 2.51 11.51 6.00
N MET A 71 2.49 11.47 4.66
CA MET A 71 3.69 11.30 3.84
C MET A 71 4.71 12.41 4.05
N GLY A 72 4.26 13.66 4.21
CA GLY A 72 5.16 14.80 4.47
C GLY A 72 5.88 14.74 5.83
N ARG A 73 5.46 13.84 6.74
CA ARG A 73 6.08 13.63 8.06
C ARG A 73 6.76 12.28 8.20
N ALA A 74 6.59 11.38 7.24
CA ALA A 74 7.15 10.04 7.27
C ALA A 74 8.55 10.04 6.67
N ASP A 75 9.44 9.25 7.26
CA ASP A 75 10.78 9.01 6.73
C ASP A 75 10.71 8.22 5.41
N ASP A 76 9.77 7.26 5.34
CA ASP A 76 9.43 6.51 4.14
C ASP A 76 7.95 6.73 3.74
N PRO A 77 7.66 7.61 2.77
CA PRO A 77 6.28 7.86 2.32
C PRO A 77 5.65 6.65 1.60
N GLY A 78 6.46 5.71 1.08
CA GLY A 78 6.00 4.48 0.44
C GLY A 78 5.22 3.58 1.39
N SER A 79 5.76 3.37 2.59
CA SER A 79 5.16 2.58 3.65
C SER A 79 3.78 3.09 4.07
N ILE A 80 3.59 4.42 4.08
CA ILE A 80 2.29 5.05 4.39
C ILE A 80 1.24 4.67 3.34
N ILE A 81 1.57 4.78 2.05
CA ILE A 81 0.63 4.43 0.99
C ILE A 81 0.34 2.92 1.03
N VAL A 82 1.35 2.08 1.14
CA VAL A 82 1.17 0.62 1.19
C VAL A 82 0.27 0.23 2.37
N LYS A 83 0.57 0.70 3.59
CA LYS A 83 -0.22 0.38 4.78
C LYS A 83 -1.68 0.83 4.64
N ARG A 84 -1.91 2.05 4.15
CA ARG A 84 -3.27 2.60 3.97
C ARG A 84 -4.04 1.85 2.88
N SER A 85 -3.38 1.51 1.78
CA SER A 85 -3.98 0.78 0.67
C SER A 85 -4.42 -0.62 1.06
N LEU A 86 -3.57 -1.34 1.80
CA LEU A 86 -3.88 -2.67 2.34
C LEU A 86 -5.01 -2.61 3.36
N THR A 87 -4.98 -1.62 4.26
CA THR A 87 -6.06 -1.41 5.24
C THR A 87 -7.39 -1.13 4.54
N PHE A 88 -7.39 -0.28 3.51
CA PHE A 88 -8.59 0.04 2.73
C PHE A 88 -9.13 -1.17 1.99
N LEU A 89 -8.26 -1.95 1.35
CA LEU A 89 -8.65 -3.16 0.62
C LEU A 89 -9.26 -4.21 1.55
N LEU A 90 -8.65 -4.42 2.73
CA LEU A 90 -9.12 -5.40 3.71
C LEU A 90 -10.38 -4.93 4.47
N ALA A 91 -10.53 -3.62 4.71
CA ALA A 91 -11.73 -3.05 5.31
C ALA A 91 -12.95 -3.07 4.38
N GLY A 92 -12.73 -3.12 3.06
CA GLY A 92 -13.78 -3.28 2.04
C GLY A 92 -14.29 -4.72 1.88
N GLY A 93 -13.81 -5.67 2.68
CA GLY A 93 -14.32 -7.05 2.74
C GLY A 93 -15.44 -7.19 3.76
N SER A 94 -16.65 -6.76 3.42
CA SER A 94 -17.91 -7.15 4.06
C SER A 94 -18.98 -7.33 3.00
#